data_AF-A0A328HLN5-F1
#
_entry.id   AF-A0A328HLN5-F1
#
_cell.length_a   1.000
_cell.length_b   1.000
_cell.length_c   1.000
_cell.angle_alpha   90.00
_cell.angle_beta   90.00
_cell.angle_gamma   90.00
#
_symmetry.space_group_name_H-M   'P 1'
#
loop_
_entity.id
_entity.type
_entity.pdbx_description
1 polymer ?
#
loop_
_entity_poly.entity_id
_entity_poly.type
_entity_poly.pdbx_seq_one_letter_code
_entity_poly.pdbx_strand_id
1 'polypeptide(L)'
;MTLFIFALVVLLSAAFAFINGFRDVSTSVALAVRTRALTPTIAVLLAALFNLIGAFLSAGLAVAISQNWVALPPGNSGLTIIAAGLASACAWGIFLWWRGIPSSSTHALVGGLAGAGTASAVVGGNSVSGVDQSLLFQVVLPLALSPVVAFIAAYLLVFPVTWAARYAQPSVVNKRFRAAQSIAAGAVAFGHGLQDGQRISAVLILALLAAGYSDGGSLPMWVAMLSAVMITVGTLFGGWRISHTIGYRLTRIDPLRGVVAQGFSALLLFIGAIGLHWPLSTTHTVTSAVLGAGENQQFATSHRKLVTRILSLWVLTPAATAAGAFVLELALSPLIGV
;
A
#
# COMPACT_ATOMS: atom_id res chain seq x y z
N MET A 1 32.13 0.15 -4.02
CA MET A 1 30.92 0.32 -4.86
C MET A 1 29.69 -0.28 -4.18
N THR A 2 29.70 -1.57 -3.82
CA THR A 2 28.56 -2.28 -3.19
C THR A 2 27.99 -1.58 -1.96
N LEU A 3 28.83 -1.17 -1.01
CA LEU A 3 28.38 -0.44 0.19
C LEU A 3 27.66 0.88 -0.14
N PHE A 4 28.11 1.60 -1.17
CA PHE A 4 27.50 2.86 -1.58
C PHE A 4 26.11 2.63 -2.19
N ILE A 5 25.97 1.65 -3.08
CA ILE A 5 24.68 1.30 -3.68
C ILE A 5 23.73 0.73 -2.61
N PHE A 6 24.24 -0.08 -1.68
CA PHE A 6 23.46 -0.56 -0.55
C PHE A 6 22.95 0.59 0.33
N ALA A 7 23.80 1.55 0.68
CA ALA A 7 23.38 2.73 1.42
C ALA A 7 22.31 3.55 0.67
N LEU A 8 22.45 3.68 -0.65
CA LEU A 8 21.43 4.28 -1.52
C LEU A 8 20.10 3.52 -1.47
N VAL A 9 20.12 2.19 -1.52
CA VAL A 9 18.91 1.34 -1.40
C VAL A 9 18.25 1.53 -0.03
N VAL A 10 19.02 1.60 1.06
CA VAL A 10 18.48 1.86 2.40
C VAL A 10 17.81 3.24 2.46
N LEU A 11 18.46 4.27 1.91
CA LEU A 11 17.89 5.63 1.83
C LEU A 11 16.60 5.67 1.00
N LEU A 12 16.59 5.02 -0.17
CA LEU A 12 15.41 4.95 -1.04
C LEU A 12 14.28 4.14 -0.39
N SER A 13 14.60 3.07 0.35
CA SER A 13 13.63 2.29 1.09
C SER A 13 13.00 3.10 2.24
N ALA A 14 13.82 3.87 2.96
CA ALA A 14 13.34 4.81 3.97
C ALA A 14 12.44 5.90 3.37
N ALA A 15 12.83 6.46 2.22
CA ALA A 15 12.02 7.43 1.49
C ALA A 15 10.69 6.82 1.00
N PHE A 16 10.73 5.59 0.48
CA PHE A 16 9.53 4.86 0.06
C PHE A 16 8.59 4.61 1.24
N ALA A 17 9.13 4.19 2.38
CA ALA A 17 8.38 4.00 3.63
C ALA A 17 7.69 5.28 4.10
N PHE A 18 8.42 6.41 4.08
CA PHE A 18 7.88 7.72 4.40
C PHE A 18 6.76 8.14 3.44
N ILE A 19 7.01 8.03 2.12
CA ILE A 19 6.05 8.40 1.09
C ILE A 19 4.77 7.57 1.20
N ASN A 20 4.89 6.27 1.53
CA ASN A 20 3.74 5.42 1.72
C ASN A 20 2.92 5.83 2.95
N GLY A 21 3.56 5.98 4.12
CA GLY A 21 2.87 6.46 5.32
C GLY A 21 2.15 7.79 5.07
N PHE A 22 2.83 8.72 4.40
CA PHE A 22 2.29 10.02 4.01
C PHE A 22 1.10 9.95 3.06
N ARG A 23 1.14 9.09 2.04
CA ARG A 23 0.07 8.98 1.04
C ARG A 23 -1.12 8.18 1.57
N ASP A 24 -0.85 7.06 2.22
CA ASP A 24 -1.84 6.05 2.57
C ASP A 24 -2.49 6.28 3.94
N VAL A 25 -2.04 7.25 4.74
CA VAL A 25 -2.84 7.79 5.87
C VAL A 25 -4.25 8.19 5.43
N SER A 26 -4.41 8.54 4.16
CA SER A 26 -5.71 8.85 3.55
C SER A 26 -6.73 7.71 3.64
N THR A 27 -6.29 6.45 3.65
CA THR A 27 -7.20 5.29 3.66
C THR A 27 -7.87 5.10 5.01
N SER A 28 -7.18 5.40 6.11
CA SER A 28 -7.72 5.35 7.47
C SER A 28 -8.41 6.65 7.89
N VAL A 29 -7.84 7.80 7.53
CA VAL A 29 -8.27 9.11 8.04
C VAL A 29 -9.41 9.75 7.25
N ALA A 30 -9.45 9.60 5.91
CA ALA A 30 -10.34 10.40 5.07
C ALA A 30 -11.82 10.26 5.44
N LEU A 31 -12.31 9.02 5.61
CA LEU A 31 -13.70 8.77 5.95
C LEU A 31 -14.04 9.20 7.36
N ALA A 32 -13.18 8.89 8.34
CA ALA A 32 -13.42 9.21 9.75
C ALA A 32 -13.50 10.73 9.97
N VAL A 33 -12.69 11.50 9.25
CA VAL A 33 -12.77 12.97 9.25
C VAL A 33 -14.01 13.44 8.50
N ARG A 34 -14.31 12.87 7.33
CA ARG A 34 -15.48 13.24 6.52
C ARG A 34 -16.80 13.09 7.28
N THR A 35 -16.98 11.97 7.96
CA THR A 35 -18.20 11.63 8.70
C THR A 35 -18.26 12.29 10.08
N ARG A 36 -17.21 13.02 10.47
CA ARG A 36 -17.02 13.63 11.80
C ARG A 36 -16.99 12.59 12.92
N ALA A 37 -16.43 11.41 12.65
CA ALA A 37 -16.12 10.41 13.67
C ALA A 37 -14.88 10.83 14.48
N LEU A 38 -13.87 11.38 13.80
CA LEU A 38 -12.64 11.90 14.41
C LEU A 38 -12.34 13.31 13.90
N THR A 39 -11.69 14.12 14.73
CA THR A 39 -11.09 15.38 14.26
C THR A 39 -9.82 15.07 13.45
N PRO A 40 -9.42 15.94 12.50
CA PRO A 40 -8.25 15.70 11.66
C PRO A 40 -6.98 15.34 12.44
N THR A 41 -6.68 16.08 13.52
CA THR A 41 -5.49 15.86 14.34
C THR A 41 -5.52 14.50 15.05
N ILE A 42 -6.65 14.16 15.68
CA ILE A 42 -6.79 12.87 16.39
C ILE A 42 -6.71 11.72 15.39
N ALA A 43 -7.33 11.86 14.23
CA ALA A 43 -7.31 10.82 13.20
C ALA A 43 -5.88 10.51 12.71
N VAL A 44 -5.06 11.55 12.47
CA VAL A 44 -3.66 11.37 12.05
C VAL A 44 -2.81 10.76 13.17
N LEU A 45 -2.95 11.22 14.42
CA LEU A 45 -2.20 10.66 15.55
C LEU A 45 -2.56 9.20 15.82
N LEU A 46 -3.86 8.87 15.75
CA LEU A 46 -4.35 7.49 15.87
C LEU A 46 -3.78 6.62 14.75
N ALA A 47 -3.84 7.10 13.51
CA ALA A 47 -3.30 6.37 12.37
C ALA A 47 -1.77 6.17 12.50
N ALA A 48 -1.02 7.18 12.94
CA ALA A 48 0.41 7.09 13.15
C ALA A 48 0.76 6.05 14.23
N LEU A 49 0.05 6.06 15.37
CA LEU A 49 0.24 5.08 16.43
C LEU A 49 -0.02 3.64 15.95
N PHE A 50 -1.16 3.40 15.30
CA PHE A 50 -1.49 2.06 14.82
C PHE A 50 -0.61 1.61 13.65
N ASN A 51 -0.19 2.54 12.77
CA ASN A 51 0.83 2.26 11.75
C ASN A 51 2.16 1.84 12.38
N LEU A 52 2.61 2.54 13.44
CA LEU A 52 3.85 2.21 14.16
C LEU A 52 3.79 0.79 14.73
N ILE A 53 2.72 0.49 15.47
CA ILE A 53 2.54 -0.83 16.11
C ILE A 53 2.44 -1.92 15.04
N GLY A 54 1.63 -1.70 14.00
CA GLY A 54 1.47 -2.64 12.89
C GLY A 54 2.79 -2.91 12.18
N ALA A 55 3.51 -1.87 11.79
CA ALA A 55 4.79 -2.01 11.11
C ALA A 55 5.87 -2.66 11.98
N PHE A 56 5.91 -2.36 13.27
CA PHE A 56 6.85 -3.01 14.18
C PHE A 56 6.54 -4.51 14.36
N LEU A 57 5.26 -4.87 14.57
CA LEU A 57 4.85 -6.28 14.70
C LEU A 57 4.98 -7.07 13.39
N SER A 58 4.95 -6.38 12.25
CA SER A 58 5.13 -6.97 10.93
C SER A 58 6.49 -7.67 10.76
N ALA A 59 7.49 -7.29 11.56
CA ALA A 59 8.85 -7.82 11.55
C ALA A 59 8.91 -9.35 11.65
N GLY A 60 8.12 -9.94 12.56
CA GLY A 60 8.07 -11.40 12.75
C GLY A 60 7.41 -12.15 11.59
N LEU A 61 6.67 -11.45 10.74
CA LEU A 61 5.97 -12.02 9.58
C LEU A 61 6.71 -11.73 8.25
N ALA A 62 7.69 -10.82 8.25
CA ALA A 62 8.35 -10.35 7.04
C ALA A 62 9.20 -11.43 6.34
N VAL A 63 9.80 -12.35 7.12
CA VAL A 63 10.65 -13.43 6.59
C VAL A 63 9.85 -14.38 5.69
N ALA A 64 8.59 -14.67 6.05
CA ALA A 64 7.71 -15.53 5.24
C ALA A 64 7.38 -14.93 3.87
N ILE A 65 7.46 -13.60 3.73
CA ILE A 65 7.14 -12.88 2.50
C ILE A 65 8.38 -12.70 1.61
N SER A 66 9.55 -12.44 2.21
CA SER A 66 10.78 -12.16 1.44
C SER A 66 11.26 -13.35 0.61
N GLN A 67 11.00 -14.58 1.05
CA GLN A 67 11.45 -15.79 0.36
C GLN A 67 10.60 -16.14 -0.87
N ASN A 68 9.43 -15.49 -1.05
CA ASN A 68 8.41 -15.91 -2.01
C ASN A 68 8.15 -14.90 -3.15
N TRP A 69 8.72 -13.69 -3.10
CA TRP A 69 8.37 -12.65 -4.09
C TRP A 69 9.22 -12.70 -5.35
N VAL A 70 10.55 -12.61 -5.21
CA VAL A 70 11.47 -12.42 -6.33
C VAL A 70 12.87 -12.86 -5.92
N ALA A 71 13.56 -13.62 -6.78
CA ALA A 71 14.98 -13.91 -6.61
C ALA A 71 15.83 -12.91 -7.40
N LEU A 72 16.52 -12.03 -6.68
CA LEU A 72 17.41 -11.01 -7.25
C LEU A 72 18.84 -11.56 -7.38
N PRO A 73 19.58 -11.14 -8.43
CA PRO A 73 20.97 -11.52 -8.57
C PRO A 73 21.82 -10.95 -7.42
N PRO A 74 22.85 -11.68 -6.95
CA PRO A 74 23.74 -11.19 -5.91
C PRO A 74 24.60 -10.02 -6.42
N GLY A 75 25.12 -9.23 -5.49
CA GLY A 75 26.05 -8.14 -5.77
C GLY A 75 25.38 -6.86 -6.28
N ASN A 76 26.13 -6.08 -7.06
CA ASN A 76 25.72 -4.73 -7.48
C ASN A 76 24.51 -4.75 -8.41
N SER A 77 24.33 -5.79 -9.23
CA SER A 77 23.18 -5.93 -10.13
C SER A 77 21.86 -6.02 -9.36
N GLY A 78 21.80 -6.80 -8.28
CA GLY A 78 20.59 -6.86 -7.45
C GLY A 78 20.29 -5.53 -6.77
N LEU A 79 21.33 -4.85 -6.26
CA LEU A 79 21.17 -3.57 -5.57
C LEU A 79 20.72 -2.43 -6.50
N THR A 80 21.22 -2.39 -7.73
CA THR A 80 20.82 -1.39 -8.74
C THR A 80 19.38 -1.59 -9.19
N ILE A 81 18.96 -2.84 -9.42
CA ILE A 81 17.55 -3.18 -9.71
C ILE A 81 16.62 -2.68 -8.60
N ILE A 82 16.96 -2.91 -7.33
CA ILE A 82 16.16 -2.43 -6.19
C ILE A 82 16.14 -0.89 -6.16
N ALA A 83 17.30 -0.25 -6.34
CA ALA A 83 17.42 1.20 -6.31
C ALA A 83 16.57 1.86 -7.43
N ALA A 84 16.70 1.38 -8.67
CA ALA A 84 15.93 1.88 -9.81
C ALA A 84 14.42 1.65 -9.63
N GLY A 85 14.03 0.46 -9.16
CA GLY A 85 12.64 0.13 -8.86
C GLY A 85 12.02 1.02 -7.79
N LEU A 86 12.71 1.22 -6.67
CA LEU A 86 12.26 2.10 -5.58
C LEU A 86 12.20 3.57 -6.02
N ALA A 87 13.22 4.05 -6.72
CA ALA A 87 13.26 5.44 -7.20
C ALA A 87 12.08 5.74 -8.14
N SER A 88 11.82 4.83 -9.09
CA SER A 88 10.67 4.93 -10.00
C SER A 88 9.34 4.90 -9.25
N ALA A 89 9.17 3.95 -8.31
CA ALA A 89 7.96 3.84 -7.51
C ALA A 89 7.71 5.09 -6.63
N CYS A 90 8.75 5.66 -6.02
CA CYS A 90 8.69 6.91 -5.27
C CYS A 90 8.28 8.09 -6.15
N ALA A 91 8.92 8.26 -7.31
CA ALA A 91 8.62 9.34 -8.25
C ALA A 91 7.16 9.30 -8.73
N TRP A 92 6.68 8.12 -9.11
CA TRP A 92 5.29 7.91 -9.51
C TRP A 92 4.30 8.16 -8.37
N GLY A 93 4.64 7.69 -7.16
CA GLY A 93 3.83 7.92 -5.95
C GLY A 93 3.65 9.41 -5.65
N ILE A 94 4.73 10.19 -5.71
CA ILE A 94 4.70 11.65 -5.52
C ILE A 94 3.88 12.32 -6.61
N PHE A 95 4.05 11.92 -7.87
CA PHE A 95 3.27 12.46 -8.99
C PHE A 95 1.76 12.27 -8.80
N LEU A 96 1.32 11.05 -8.45
CA LEU A 96 -0.10 10.77 -8.24
C LEU A 96 -0.64 11.45 -6.98
N TRP A 97 0.17 11.55 -5.92
CA TRP A 97 -0.20 12.37 -4.76
C TRP A 97 -0.40 13.84 -5.12
N TRP A 98 0.49 14.42 -5.92
CA TRP A 98 0.37 15.81 -6.37
C TRP A 98 -0.93 16.03 -7.15
N ARG A 99 -1.35 15.05 -7.95
CA ARG A 99 -2.64 15.01 -8.64
C ARG A 99 -3.84 14.67 -7.74
N GLY A 100 -3.61 14.30 -6.48
CA GLY A 100 -4.64 13.89 -5.52
C GLY A 100 -5.28 12.54 -5.84
N ILE A 101 -4.55 11.64 -6.51
CA ILE A 101 -5.08 10.36 -6.99
C ILE A 101 -4.59 9.22 -6.09
N PRO A 102 -5.50 8.44 -5.49
CA PRO A 102 -5.12 7.26 -4.72
C PRO A 102 -4.47 6.21 -5.64
N SER A 103 -3.31 5.69 -5.26
CA SER A 103 -2.59 4.66 -6.03
C SER A 103 -1.81 3.72 -5.12
N SER A 104 -1.82 2.44 -5.49
CA SER A 104 -1.07 1.37 -4.84
C SER A 104 0.45 1.54 -4.94
N SER A 105 1.12 1.55 -3.78
CA SER A 105 2.58 1.43 -3.69
C SER A 105 3.08 0.02 -4.03
N THR A 106 2.26 -1.02 -3.83
CA THR A 106 2.60 -2.40 -4.20
C THR A 106 2.72 -2.59 -5.71
N HIS A 107 1.75 -2.10 -6.48
CA HIS A 107 1.81 -2.17 -7.96
C HIS A 107 2.98 -1.36 -8.50
N ALA A 108 3.23 -0.19 -7.89
CA ALA A 108 4.35 0.66 -8.25
C ALA A 108 5.70 -0.05 -8.05
N LEU A 109 5.88 -0.71 -6.90
CA LEU A 109 7.09 -1.47 -6.58
C LEU A 109 7.27 -2.69 -7.49
N VAL A 110 6.23 -3.51 -7.65
CA VAL A 110 6.28 -4.72 -8.51
C VAL A 110 6.61 -4.33 -9.96
N GLY A 111 5.93 -3.31 -10.49
CA GLY A 111 6.24 -2.76 -11.81
C GLY A 111 7.67 -2.25 -11.91
N GLY A 112 8.14 -1.49 -10.92
CA GLY A 112 9.51 -0.96 -10.88
C GLY A 112 10.58 -2.06 -10.86
N LEU A 113 10.41 -3.09 -10.03
CA LEU A 113 11.35 -4.23 -9.97
C LEU A 113 11.34 -5.03 -11.27
N ALA A 114 10.18 -5.25 -11.89
CA ALA A 114 10.08 -5.93 -13.18
C ALA A 114 10.74 -5.12 -14.31
N GLY A 115 10.53 -3.80 -14.34
CA GLY A 115 11.14 -2.90 -15.32
C GLY A 115 12.66 -2.81 -15.20
N ALA A 116 13.18 -2.66 -13.98
CA ALA A 116 14.63 -2.67 -13.77
C ALA A 116 15.24 -4.06 -14.05
N GLY A 117 14.57 -5.14 -13.63
CA GLY A 117 15.03 -6.50 -13.91
C GLY A 117 15.13 -6.83 -15.41
N THR A 118 14.17 -6.34 -16.21
CA THR A 118 14.22 -6.50 -17.67
C THR A 118 15.30 -5.64 -18.32
N ALA A 119 15.52 -4.40 -17.86
CA ALA A 119 16.63 -3.57 -18.33
C ALA A 119 17.99 -4.23 -18.04
N SER A 120 18.19 -4.76 -16.83
CA SER A 120 19.43 -5.45 -16.45
C SER A 120 19.71 -6.64 -17.38
N ALA A 121 18.68 -7.40 -17.75
CA ALA A 121 18.80 -8.52 -18.70
C ALA A 121 19.18 -8.06 -20.13
N VAL A 122 18.63 -6.93 -20.59
CA VAL A 122 18.89 -6.40 -21.95
C VAL A 122 20.35 -5.97 -22.13
N VAL A 123 21.00 -5.46 -21.08
CA VAL A 123 22.41 -5.05 -21.12
C VAL A 123 23.38 -6.22 -20.88
N GLY A 124 22.87 -7.46 -20.82
CA GLY A 124 23.70 -8.66 -20.58
C GLY A 124 23.98 -8.93 -19.10
N GLY A 125 23.30 -8.22 -18.19
CA GLY A 125 23.29 -8.52 -16.76
C GLY A 125 22.39 -9.71 -16.42
N ASN A 126 22.43 -10.13 -15.15
CA ASN A 126 21.57 -11.20 -14.66
C ASN A 126 20.12 -10.71 -14.55
N SER A 127 19.19 -11.41 -15.21
CA SER A 127 17.77 -11.11 -15.11
C SER A 127 17.22 -11.42 -13.72
N VAL A 128 16.10 -10.78 -13.38
CA VAL A 128 15.26 -11.22 -12.26
C VAL A 128 14.72 -12.62 -12.56
N SER A 129 14.99 -13.58 -11.67
CA SER A 129 14.50 -14.96 -11.76
C SER A 129 13.29 -15.16 -10.84
N GLY A 130 12.41 -16.12 -11.17
CA GLY A 130 11.16 -16.36 -10.43
C GLY A 130 9.94 -15.58 -10.94
N VAL A 131 9.98 -15.02 -12.16
CA VAL A 131 8.78 -14.57 -12.87
C VAL A 131 8.06 -15.79 -13.46
N ASP A 132 7.51 -16.63 -12.60
CA ASP A 132 6.84 -17.88 -12.93
C ASP A 132 5.32 -17.79 -12.62
N GLN A 133 4.64 -18.93 -12.61
CA GLN A 133 3.23 -18.99 -12.21
C GLN A 133 3.01 -18.56 -10.74
N SER A 134 4.01 -18.67 -9.86
CA SER A 134 3.88 -18.28 -8.46
C SER A 134 3.71 -16.77 -8.30
N LEU A 135 4.42 -15.96 -9.09
CA LEU A 135 4.26 -14.50 -9.08
C LEU A 135 2.85 -14.07 -9.54
N LEU A 136 2.27 -14.80 -10.50
CA LEU A 136 0.89 -14.58 -10.93
C LEU A 136 -0.11 -14.85 -9.78
N PHE A 137 0.00 -15.99 -9.10
CA PHE A 137 -0.96 -16.39 -8.06
C PHE A 137 -0.76 -15.69 -6.71
N GLN A 138 0.48 -15.36 -6.34
CA GLN A 138 0.81 -14.79 -5.03
C GLN A 138 0.82 -13.25 -5.04
N VAL A 139 1.03 -12.62 -6.20
CA VAL A 139 1.17 -11.15 -6.29
C VAL A 139 0.12 -10.55 -7.22
N VAL A 140 0.09 -10.95 -8.49
CA VAL A 140 -0.77 -10.29 -9.49
C VAL A 140 -2.26 -10.54 -9.21
N LEU A 141 -2.63 -11.80 -8.94
CA LEU A 141 -4.01 -12.19 -8.75
C LEU A 141 -4.63 -11.55 -7.49
N PRO A 142 -4.00 -11.57 -6.30
CA PRO A 142 -4.53 -10.86 -5.14
C PRO A 142 -4.65 -9.35 -5.38
N LEU A 143 -3.69 -8.73 -6.06
CA LEU A 143 -3.71 -7.31 -6.37
C LEU A 143 -4.84 -6.90 -7.34
N ALA A 144 -5.19 -7.78 -8.28
CA ALA A 144 -6.28 -7.56 -9.23
C ALA A 144 -7.67 -7.90 -8.64
N LEU A 145 -7.77 -8.96 -7.83
CA LEU A 145 -9.04 -9.43 -7.28
C LEU A 145 -9.46 -8.71 -6.00
N SER A 146 -8.52 -8.30 -5.15
CA SER A 146 -8.86 -7.65 -3.86
C SER A 146 -9.73 -6.41 -4.00
N PRO A 147 -9.55 -5.53 -5.00
CA PRO A 147 -10.41 -4.35 -5.18
C PRO A 147 -11.85 -4.76 -5.56
N VAL A 148 -12.00 -5.79 -6.40
CA VAL A 148 -13.30 -6.31 -6.83
C VAL A 148 -14.04 -6.94 -5.65
N VAL A 149 -13.35 -7.80 -4.88
CA VAL A 149 -13.89 -8.40 -3.67
C VAL A 149 -14.26 -7.33 -2.64
N ALA A 150 -13.39 -6.34 -2.44
CA ALA A 150 -13.64 -5.20 -1.56
C ALA A 150 -14.90 -4.41 -1.95
N PHE A 151 -15.07 -4.12 -3.23
CA PHE A 151 -16.26 -3.43 -3.73
C PHE A 151 -17.53 -4.25 -3.50
N ILE A 152 -17.56 -5.51 -3.98
CA ILE A 152 -18.76 -6.35 -3.94
C ILE A 152 -19.15 -6.66 -2.50
N ALA A 153 -18.21 -7.08 -1.68
CA ALA A 153 -18.50 -7.43 -0.29
C ALA A 153 -18.92 -6.20 0.52
N ALA A 154 -18.26 -5.05 0.36
CA ALA A 154 -18.70 -3.83 1.05
C ALA A 154 -20.10 -3.39 0.59
N TYR A 155 -20.43 -3.51 -0.70
CA TYR A 155 -21.78 -3.28 -1.21
C TYR A 155 -22.80 -4.21 -0.55
N LEU A 156 -22.54 -5.52 -0.51
CA LEU A 156 -23.45 -6.52 0.05
C LEU A 156 -23.60 -6.38 1.57
N LEU A 157 -22.52 -6.08 2.29
CA LEU A 157 -22.52 -5.93 3.76
C LEU A 157 -23.34 -4.75 4.25
N VAL A 158 -23.63 -3.76 3.40
CA VAL A 158 -24.55 -2.68 3.77
C VAL A 158 -25.97 -3.21 4.03
N PHE A 159 -26.45 -4.23 3.31
CA PHE A 159 -27.82 -4.76 3.50
C PHE A 159 -28.07 -5.30 4.93
N PRO A 160 -27.28 -6.26 5.46
CA PRO A 160 -27.51 -6.76 6.81
C PRO A 160 -27.28 -5.70 7.87
N VAL A 161 -26.33 -4.77 7.67
CA VAL A 161 -26.04 -3.70 8.65
C VAL A 161 -27.16 -2.67 8.71
N THR A 162 -27.72 -2.27 7.56
CA THR A 162 -28.88 -1.38 7.50
C THR A 162 -30.14 -2.07 8.02
N TRP A 163 -30.34 -3.36 7.70
CA TRP A 163 -31.43 -4.16 8.24
C TRP A 163 -31.36 -4.27 9.77
N ALA A 164 -30.17 -4.48 10.34
CA ALA A 164 -29.98 -4.52 11.80
C ALA A 164 -30.25 -3.15 12.46
N ALA A 165 -30.03 -2.04 11.75
CA ALA A 165 -30.27 -0.69 12.25
C ALA A 165 -31.71 -0.17 12.04
N ARG A 166 -32.60 -0.94 11.37
CA ARG A 166 -33.89 -0.43 10.85
C ARG A 166 -34.86 0.13 11.89
N TYR A 167 -34.80 -0.34 13.14
CA TYR A 167 -35.69 0.12 14.21
C TYR A 167 -35.04 1.17 15.13
N ALA A 168 -33.80 1.58 14.84
CA ALA A 168 -33.09 2.57 15.63
C ALA A 168 -33.30 3.97 15.04
N GLN A 169 -33.41 4.97 15.92
CA GLN A 169 -33.51 6.36 15.50
C GLN A 169 -32.23 6.80 14.77
N PRO A 170 -32.31 7.57 13.65
CA PRO A 170 -31.15 7.98 12.88
C PRO A 170 -30.06 8.71 13.67
N SER A 171 -30.41 9.47 14.71
CA SER A 171 -29.46 10.15 15.60
C SER A 171 -28.61 9.16 16.40
N VAL A 172 -29.23 8.10 16.91
CA VAL A 172 -28.58 7.02 17.67
C VAL A 172 -27.68 6.20 16.75
N VAL A 173 -28.16 5.86 15.56
CA VAL A 173 -27.39 5.15 14.52
C VAL A 173 -26.13 5.96 14.21
N ASN A 174 -26.27 7.22 13.83
CA ASN A 174 -25.12 8.08 13.50
C ASN A 174 -24.10 8.19 14.64
N LYS A 175 -24.56 8.34 15.90
CA LYS A 175 -23.67 8.42 17.06
C LYS A 175 -22.88 7.12 17.26
N ARG A 176 -23.54 5.96 17.21
CA ARG A 176 -22.92 4.65 17.40
C ARG A 176 -21.94 4.31 16.28
N PHE A 177 -22.34 4.52 15.02
CA PHE A 177 -21.48 4.22 13.88
C PHE A 177 -20.29 5.18 13.79
N ARG A 178 -20.41 6.46 14.20
CA ARG A 178 -19.23 7.32 14.34
C ARG A 178 -18.21 6.77 15.33
N ALA A 179 -18.66 6.29 16.49
CA ALA A 179 -17.77 5.68 17.48
C ALA A 179 -17.11 4.40 16.95
N ALA A 180 -17.88 3.52 16.31
CA ALA A 180 -17.35 2.31 15.67
C ALA A 180 -16.39 2.64 14.52
N GLN A 181 -16.62 3.73 13.79
CA GLN A 181 -15.76 4.16 12.70
C GLN A 181 -14.38 4.61 13.19
N SER A 182 -14.28 5.20 14.37
CA SER A 182 -12.99 5.52 14.98
C SER A 182 -12.15 4.26 15.22
N ILE A 183 -12.79 3.16 15.63
CA ILE A 183 -12.14 1.85 15.80
C ILE A 183 -11.75 1.28 14.42
N ALA A 184 -12.67 1.29 13.46
CA ALA A 184 -12.42 0.79 12.11
C ALA A 184 -11.27 1.54 11.40
N ALA A 185 -11.17 2.86 11.59
CA ALA A 185 -10.07 3.68 11.09
C ALA A 185 -8.72 3.27 11.71
N GLY A 186 -8.69 3.02 13.03
CA GLY A 186 -7.51 2.48 13.71
C GLY A 186 -7.12 1.09 13.20
N ALA A 187 -8.10 0.21 12.96
CA ALA A 187 -7.87 -1.12 12.40
C ALA A 187 -7.32 -1.08 10.97
N VAL A 188 -7.82 -0.17 10.12
CA VAL A 188 -7.27 0.05 8.77
C VAL A 188 -5.83 0.55 8.83
N ALA A 189 -5.53 1.48 9.74
CA ALA A 189 -4.15 1.95 9.95
C ALA A 189 -3.25 0.80 10.42
N PHE A 190 -3.68 0.03 11.42
CA PHE A 190 -2.92 -1.14 11.88
C PHE A 190 -2.63 -2.14 10.74
N GLY A 191 -3.65 -2.46 9.93
CA GLY A 191 -3.52 -3.34 8.78
C GLY A 191 -2.62 -2.77 7.69
N HIS A 192 -2.64 -1.46 7.48
CA HIS A 192 -1.70 -0.77 6.60
C HIS A 192 -0.26 -0.89 7.12
N GLY A 193 -0.03 -0.62 8.40
CA GLY A 193 1.27 -0.79 9.05
C GLY A 193 1.83 -2.21 8.88
N LEU A 194 1.00 -3.24 9.09
CA LEU A 194 1.40 -4.64 8.88
C LEU A 194 1.85 -4.91 7.42
N GLN A 195 1.03 -4.50 6.45
CA GLN A 195 1.27 -4.75 5.03
C GLN A 195 2.49 -4.00 4.49
N ASP A 196 2.64 -2.74 4.86
CA ASP A 196 3.75 -1.92 4.39
C ASP A 196 5.04 -2.24 5.13
N GLY A 197 4.98 -2.52 6.44
CA GLY A 197 6.13 -2.96 7.22
C GLY A 197 6.73 -4.27 6.69
N GLN A 198 5.89 -5.26 6.36
CA GLN A 198 6.33 -6.51 5.71
C GLN A 198 7.02 -6.23 4.37
N ARG A 199 6.44 -5.36 3.55
CA ARG A 199 6.95 -5.06 2.21
C ARG A 199 8.30 -4.37 2.23
N ILE A 200 8.45 -3.32 3.05
CA ILE A 200 9.72 -2.58 3.17
C ILE A 200 10.79 -3.49 3.77
N SER A 201 10.42 -4.27 4.80
CA SER A 201 11.32 -5.25 5.39
C SER A 201 11.79 -6.31 4.37
N ALA A 202 10.89 -6.81 3.51
CA ALA A 202 11.23 -7.75 2.46
C ALA A 202 12.22 -7.15 1.45
N VAL A 203 12.00 -5.91 1.01
CA VAL A 203 12.94 -5.20 0.10
C VAL A 203 14.32 -5.03 0.75
N LEU A 204 14.37 -4.68 2.03
CA LEU A 204 15.63 -4.50 2.75
C LEU A 204 16.34 -5.83 3.03
N ILE A 205 15.61 -6.93 3.27
CA ILE A 205 16.20 -8.28 3.32
C ILE A 205 16.82 -8.64 1.98
N LEU A 206 16.11 -8.41 0.86
CA LEU A 206 16.65 -8.67 -0.47
C LEU A 206 17.90 -7.84 -0.76
N ALA A 207 17.94 -6.59 -0.29
CA ALA A 207 19.13 -5.75 -0.41
C ALA A 207 20.31 -6.28 0.45
N LEU A 208 20.03 -6.75 1.67
CA LEU A 208 21.03 -7.35 2.55
C LEU A 208 21.60 -8.66 1.97
N LEU A 209 20.74 -9.50 1.39
CA LEU A 209 21.13 -10.70 0.66
C LEU A 209 22.02 -10.36 -0.54
N ALA A 210 21.60 -9.40 -1.37
CA ALA A 210 22.38 -8.96 -2.52
C ALA A 210 23.74 -8.37 -2.12
N ALA A 211 23.82 -7.66 -1.00
CA ALA A 211 25.07 -7.11 -0.49
C ALA A 211 25.98 -8.15 0.22
N GLY A 212 25.48 -9.36 0.49
CA GLY A 212 26.21 -10.40 1.23
C GLY A 212 26.28 -10.18 2.74
N TYR A 213 25.38 -9.36 3.30
CA TYR A 213 25.33 -9.03 4.74
C TYR A 213 24.33 -9.87 5.54
N SER A 214 23.52 -10.69 4.87
CA SER A 214 22.53 -11.57 5.51
C SER A 214 22.43 -12.89 4.75
N ASP A 215 22.03 -13.94 5.45
CA ASP A 215 21.63 -15.24 4.93
C ASP A 215 20.11 -15.32 4.65
N GLY A 216 19.36 -14.26 4.95
CA GLY A 216 17.90 -14.19 4.77
C GLY A 216 17.08 -14.98 5.82
N GLY A 217 17.74 -15.56 6.83
CA GLY A 217 17.08 -16.36 7.86
C GLY A 217 16.46 -15.55 9.01
N SER A 218 16.85 -14.29 9.16
CA SER A 218 16.32 -13.40 10.19
C SER A 218 16.24 -11.96 9.72
N LEU A 219 15.26 -11.21 10.24
CA LEU A 219 15.11 -9.78 9.98
C LEU A 219 15.90 -8.98 11.04
N PRO A 220 16.91 -8.19 10.65
CA PRO A 220 17.62 -7.33 11.60
C PRO A 220 16.69 -6.29 12.23
N MET A 221 16.82 -6.07 13.54
CA MET A 221 15.95 -5.13 14.28
C MET A 221 15.96 -3.72 13.69
N TRP A 222 17.11 -3.24 13.19
CA TRP A 222 17.21 -1.91 12.59
C TRP A 222 16.30 -1.77 11.34
N VAL A 223 16.07 -2.84 10.58
CA VAL A 223 15.17 -2.84 9.41
C VAL A 223 13.73 -2.64 9.85
N ALA A 224 13.31 -3.37 10.88
CA ALA A 224 11.98 -3.25 11.48
C ALA A 224 11.77 -1.84 12.06
N MET A 225 12.75 -1.33 12.82
CA MET A 225 12.69 0.01 13.41
C MET A 225 12.66 1.11 12.34
N LEU A 226 13.52 1.03 11.31
CA LEU A 226 13.54 1.98 10.22
C LEU A 226 12.19 2.02 9.50
N SER A 227 11.65 0.85 9.14
CA SER A 227 10.36 0.74 8.46
C SER A 227 9.23 1.35 9.30
N ALA A 228 9.14 0.97 10.57
CA ALA A 228 8.11 1.44 11.47
C ALA A 228 8.19 2.95 11.73
N VAL A 229 9.39 3.49 11.97
CA VAL A 229 9.59 4.92 12.19
C VAL A 229 9.27 5.71 10.92
N MET A 230 9.78 5.31 9.75
CA MET A 230 9.57 6.07 8.52
C MET A 230 8.10 6.09 8.07
N ILE A 231 7.38 4.96 8.17
CA ILE A 231 5.92 4.94 7.91
C ILE A 231 5.21 5.89 8.87
N THR A 232 5.56 5.85 10.17
CA THR A 232 4.91 6.66 11.20
C THR A 232 5.16 8.15 10.97
N VAL A 233 6.41 8.54 10.73
CA VAL A 233 6.79 9.92 10.44
C VAL A 233 6.09 10.39 9.16
N GLY A 234 6.05 9.58 8.10
CA GLY A 234 5.28 9.89 6.90
C GLY A 234 3.80 10.13 7.20
N THR A 235 3.19 9.26 8.00
CA THR A 235 1.78 9.35 8.40
C THR A 235 1.46 10.69 9.07
N LEU A 236 2.37 11.20 9.92
CA LEU A 236 2.21 12.48 10.61
C LEU A 236 2.21 13.69 9.66
N PHE A 237 2.88 13.61 8.51
CA PHE A 237 2.90 14.69 7.51
C PHE A 237 1.59 14.81 6.71
N GLY A 238 0.72 13.79 6.76
CA GLY A 238 -0.67 13.85 6.29
C GLY A 238 -0.89 13.84 4.76
N GLY A 239 -1.71 12.93 4.26
CA GLY A 239 -2.02 12.73 2.83
C GLY A 239 -3.18 13.56 2.28
N TRP A 240 -3.33 14.82 2.70
CA TRP A 240 -4.59 15.58 2.56
C TRP A 240 -5.18 15.68 1.15
N ARG A 241 -4.33 15.73 0.11
CA ARG A 241 -4.80 15.77 -1.30
C ARG A 241 -5.58 14.51 -1.67
N ILE A 242 -5.07 13.34 -1.28
CA ILE A 242 -5.72 12.05 -1.53
C ILE A 242 -6.91 11.88 -0.58
N SER A 243 -6.77 12.28 0.69
CA SER A 243 -7.88 12.27 1.66
C SER A 243 -9.10 13.06 1.17
N HIS A 244 -8.86 14.23 0.56
CA HIS A 244 -9.93 15.03 -0.01
C HIS A 244 -10.62 14.30 -1.18
N THR A 245 -9.85 13.61 -2.03
CA THR A 245 -10.42 12.82 -3.12
C THR A 245 -11.29 11.68 -2.61
N ILE A 246 -10.78 10.86 -1.68
CA ILE A 246 -11.52 9.71 -1.13
C ILE A 246 -12.74 10.17 -0.32
N GLY A 247 -12.58 11.17 0.55
CA GLY A 247 -13.63 11.60 1.47
C GLY A 247 -14.71 12.50 0.86
N TYR A 248 -14.37 13.32 -0.15
CA TYR A 248 -15.29 14.35 -0.66
C TYR A 248 -15.64 14.22 -2.14
N ARG A 249 -14.72 13.71 -2.97
CA ARG A 249 -14.91 13.71 -4.44
C ARG A 249 -15.34 12.36 -5.01
N LEU A 250 -15.08 11.26 -4.32
CA LEU A 250 -15.26 9.93 -4.89
C LEU A 250 -16.73 9.49 -4.85
N THR A 251 -17.30 9.41 -3.65
CA THR A 251 -18.70 9.06 -3.39
C THR A 251 -19.16 9.67 -2.06
N ARG A 252 -20.47 9.82 -1.86
CA ARG A 252 -21.04 10.28 -0.59
C ARG A 252 -21.13 9.10 0.38
N ILE A 253 -20.60 9.27 1.60
CA ILE A 253 -20.60 8.23 2.65
C ILE A 253 -21.12 8.80 3.97
N ASP A 254 -22.05 8.08 4.58
CA ASP A 254 -22.51 8.27 5.96
C ASP A 254 -21.74 7.35 6.94
N PRO A 255 -21.81 7.59 8.26
CA PRO A 255 -21.04 6.81 9.24
C PRO A 255 -21.25 5.29 9.16
N LEU A 256 -22.46 4.80 8.85
CA LEU A 256 -22.73 3.37 8.77
C LEU A 256 -21.94 2.73 7.63
N ARG A 257 -22.03 3.31 6.42
CA ARG A 257 -21.26 2.87 5.26
C ARG A 257 -19.75 3.04 5.45
N GLY A 258 -19.34 4.09 6.17
CA GLY A 258 -17.95 4.32 6.54
C GLY A 258 -17.39 3.17 7.37
N VAL A 259 -18.14 2.69 8.37
CA VAL A 259 -17.78 1.52 9.18
C VAL A 259 -17.74 0.25 8.34
N VAL A 260 -18.73 0.02 7.47
CA VAL A 260 -18.73 -1.16 6.58
C VAL A 260 -17.50 -1.18 5.69
N ALA A 261 -17.21 -0.05 5.01
CA ALA A 261 -16.07 0.07 4.12
C ALA A 261 -14.73 -0.14 4.86
N GLN A 262 -14.52 0.55 5.98
CA GLN A 262 -13.26 0.45 6.74
C GLN A 262 -13.13 -0.89 7.46
N GLY A 263 -14.22 -1.42 8.03
CA GLY A 263 -14.22 -2.72 8.71
C GLY A 263 -13.89 -3.86 7.76
N PHE A 264 -14.53 -3.91 6.59
CA PHE A 264 -14.23 -4.94 5.60
C PHE A 264 -12.82 -4.77 5.01
N SER A 265 -12.38 -3.52 4.80
CA SER A 265 -11.01 -3.26 4.36
C SER A 265 -9.98 -3.74 5.37
N ALA A 266 -10.16 -3.44 6.65
CA ALA A 266 -9.26 -3.90 7.71
C ALA A 266 -9.22 -5.44 7.76
N LEU A 267 -10.38 -6.10 7.65
CA LEU A 267 -10.45 -7.55 7.58
C LEU A 267 -9.62 -8.11 6.41
N LEU A 268 -9.80 -7.57 5.20
CA LEU A 268 -9.00 -8.00 4.05
C LEU A 268 -7.50 -7.79 4.29
N LEU A 269 -7.10 -6.65 4.84
CA LEU A 269 -5.69 -6.36 5.14
C LEU A 269 -5.10 -7.34 6.16
N PHE A 270 -5.86 -7.74 7.17
CA PHE A 270 -5.43 -8.74 8.15
C PHE A 270 -5.34 -10.14 7.55
N ILE A 271 -6.33 -10.55 6.76
CA ILE A 271 -6.29 -11.83 6.04
C ILE A 271 -5.06 -11.87 5.12
N GLY A 272 -4.80 -10.79 4.38
CA GLY A 272 -3.62 -10.69 3.54
C GLY A 272 -2.31 -10.73 4.33
N ALA A 273 -2.20 -10.00 5.43
CA ALA A 273 -0.93 -9.85 6.14
C ALA A 273 -0.59 -11.06 7.03
N ILE A 274 -1.59 -11.63 7.70
CA ILE A 274 -1.42 -12.65 8.75
C ILE A 274 -1.82 -14.04 8.24
N GLY A 275 -2.92 -14.13 7.49
CA GLY A 275 -3.49 -15.43 7.11
C GLY A 275 -2.86 -16.02 5.85
N LEU A 276 -2.91 -15.28 4.75
CA LEU A 276 -2.47 -15.73 3.43
C LEU A 276 -1.07 -15.25 3.06
N HIS A 277 -0.52 -14.29 3.81
CA HIS A 277 0.75 -13.61 3.51
C HIS A 277 0.80 -13.03 2.09
N TRP A 278 -0.35 -12.60 1.56
CA TRP A 278 -0.46 -12.01 0.24
C TRP A 278 -0.30 -10.48 0.30
N PRO A 279 0.52 -9.88 -0.58
CA PRO A 279 0.54 -8.44 -0.76
C PRO A 279 -0.83 -7.94 -1.19
N LEU A 280 -1.45 -7.13 -0.34
CA LEU A 280 -2.68 -6.42 -0.70
C LEU A 280 -2.41 -4.93 -0.85
N SER A 281 -3.03 -4.32 -1.85
CA SER A 281 -3.02 -2.87 -1.96
C SER A 281 -4.04 -2.27 -0.99
N THR A 282 -3.55 -1.68 0.09
CA THR A 282 -4.37 -0.91 1.05
C THR A 282 -5.20 0.17 0.36
N THR A 283 -4.58 0.94 -0.54
CA THR A 283 -5.25 2.00 -1.29
C THR A 283 -6.37 1.46 -2.19
N HIS A 284 -6.13 0.40 -2.97
CA HIS A 284 -7.17 -0.14 -3.86
C HIS A 284 -8.29 -0.81 -3.06
N THR A 285 -7.95 -1.61 -2.05
CA THR A 285 -8.92 -2.29 -1.18
C THR A 285 -9.84 -1.29 -0.49
N VAL A 286 -9.28 -0.26 0.17
CA VAL A 286 -10.09 0.74 0.87
C VAL A 286 -10.89 1.60 -0.09
N THR A 287 -10.27 2.09 -1.17
CA THR A 287 -10.98 2.94 -2.14
C THR A 287 -12.14 2.19 -2.81
N SER A 288 -11.97 0.89 -3.07
CA SER A 288 -13.01 0.05 -3.68
C SER A 288 -14.11 -0.31 -2.69
N ALA A 289 -13.77 -0.60 -1.43
CA ALA A 289 -14.76 -0.81 -0.37
C ALA A 289 -15.60 0.46 -0.11
N VAL A 290 -14.95 1.63 -0.14
CA VAL A 290 -15.61 2.95 -0.07
C VAL A 290 -16.60 3.12 -1.22
N LEU A 291 -16.17 2.86 -2.45
CA LEU A 291 -17.07 2.91 -3.61
C LEU A 291 -18.23 1.93 -3.47
N GLY A 292 -17.96 0.66 -3.13
CA GLY A 292 -18.99 -0.37 -3.00
C GLY A 292 -20.02 -0.05 -1.93
N ALA A 293 -19.58 0.30 -0.73
CA ALA A 293 -20.47 0.72 0.34
C ALA A 293 -21.25 2.00 -0.04
N GLY A 294 -20.62 2.94 -0.74
CA GLY A 294 -21.23 4.19 -1.19
C GLY A 294 -22.31 3.98 -2.27
N GLU A 295 -22.13 3.03 -3.18
CA GLU A 295 -23.06 2.73 -4.27
C GLU A 295 -24.37 2.05 -3.81
N ASN A 296 -24.42 1.45 -2.62
CA ASN A 296 -25.66 0.85 -2.08
C ASN A 296 -26.65 1.95 -1.60
N GLN A 297 -26.87 3.01 -2.37
CA GLN A 297 -27.77 4.14 -2.04
C GLN A 297 -28.84 4.28 -3.12
N GLN A 298 -29.99 4.86 -2.77
CA GLN A 298 -31.11 5.01 -3.70
C GLN A 298 -30.79 5.90 -4.92
N PHE A 299 -29.84 6.83 -4.79
CA PHE A 299 -29.43 7.73 -5.86
C PHE A 299 -27.95 7.57 -6.17
N ALA A 300 -27.57 7.74 -7.43
CA ALA A 300 -26.17 7.68 -7.85
C ALA A 300 -25.32 8.70 -7.08
N THR A 301 -24.39 8.21 -6.26
CA THR A 301 -23.55 9.03 -5.38
C THR A 301 -22.10 9.13 -5.83
N SER A 302 -21.64 8.28 -6.75
CA SER A 302 -20.26 8.31 -7.25
C SER A 302 -20.04 9.24 -8.43
N HIS A 303 -18.85 9.85 -8.42
CA HIS A 303 -18.38 10.66 -9.54
C HIS A 303 -17.76 9.77 -10.63
N ARG A 304 -18.58 9.25 -11.54
CA ARG A 304 -18.16 8.29 -12.59
C ARG A 304 -16.88 8.69 -13.34
N LYS A 305 -16.78 9.94 -13.81
CA LYS A 305 -15.57 10.44 -14.52
C LYS A 305 -14.30 10.35 -13.67
N LEU A 306 -14.41 10.54 -12.35
CA LEU A 306 -13.30 10.43 -11.43
C LEU A 306 -12.96 8.97 -11.16
N VAL A 307 -13.98 8.12 -10.96
CA VAL A 307 -13.79 6.67 -10.76
C VAL A 307 -13.07 6.05 -11.96
N THR A 308 -13.52 6.31 -13.18
CA THR A 308 -12.88 5.79 -14.40
C THR A 308 -11.44 6.29 -14.53
N ARG A 309 -11.19 7.55 -14.20
CA ARG A 309 -9.83 8.12 -14.18
C ARG A 309 -8.93 7.41 -13.16
N ILE A 310 -9.41 7.16 -11.95
CA ILE A 310 -8.66 6.45 -10.91
C ILE A 310 -8.33 5.03 -11.37
N LEU A 311 -9.34 4.28 -11.85
CA LEU A 311 -9.15 2.91 -12.33
C LEU A 311 -8.16 2.83 -13.51
N SER A 312 -8.23 3.78 -14.45
CA SER A 312 -7.28 3.84 -15.57
C SER A 312 -5.84 4.03 -15.10
N LEU A 313 -5.63 4.83 -14.05
CA LEU A 313 -4.31 5.07 -13.48
C LEU A 313 -3.83 3.88 -12.63
N TRP A 314 -4.72 3.11 -12.02
CA TRP A 314 -4.36 1.86 -11.34
C TRP A 314 -3.77 0.85 -12.32
N VAL A 315 -4.39 0.68 -13.48
CA VAL A 315 -3.88 -0.20 -14.55
C VAL A 315 -2.57 0.35 -15.14
N LEU A 316 -2.45 1.68 -15.31
CA LEU A 316 -1.24 2.30 -15.84
C LEU A 316 -0.05 2.24 -14.87
N THR A 317 -0.31 2.24 -13.57
CA THR A 317 0.73 2.35 -12.53
C THR A 317 1.89 1.36 -12.69
N PRO A 318 1.67 0.03 -12.76
CA PRO A 318 2.78 -0.92 -12.90
C PRO A 318 3.55 -0.73 -14.22
N ALA A 319 2.88 -0.38 -15.31
CA ALA A 319 3.54 -0.12 -16.60
C ALA A 319 4.38 1.16 -16.57
N ALA A 320 3.86 2.23 -15.96
CA ALA A 320 4.56 3.50 -15.83
C ALA A 320 5.80 3.37 -14.93
N THR A 321 5.69 2.65 -13.80
CA THR A 321 6.84 2.43 -12.93
C THR A 321 7.84 1.45 -13.53
N ALA A 322 7.39 0.45 -14.30
CA ALA A 322 8.28 -0.42 -15.07
C ALA A 322 9.09 0.38 -16.09
N ALA A 323 8.45 1.23 -16.88
CA ALA A 323 9.12 2.07 -17.86
C ALA A 323 10.12 3.04 -17.20
N GLY A 324 9.74 3.68 -16.10
CA GLY A 324 10.64 4.57 -15.35
C GLY A 324 11.85 3.83 -14.78
N ALA A 325 11.64 2.65 -14.20
CA ALA A 325 12.72 1.85 -13.62
C ALA A 325 13.64 1.26 -14.70
N PHE A 326 13.09 0.89 -15.86
CA PHE A 326 13.85 0.42 -17.02
C PHE A 326 14.87 1.48 -17.46
N VAL A 327 14.42 2.74 -17.62
CA VAL A 327 15.31 3.86 -18.00
C VAL A 327 16.36 4.14 -16.92
N LEU A 328 15.97 4.11 -15.64
CA LEU A 328 16.90 4.34 -14.53
C LEU A 328 17.97 3.25 -14.45
N GLU A 329 17.60 1.99 -14.63
CA GLU A 329 18.56 0.88 -14.61
C GLU A 329 19.55 0.97 -15.78
N LEU A 330 19.09 1.28 -17.00
CA LEU A 330 19.98 1.50 -18.13
C LEU A 330 20.96 2.66 -17.90
N ALA A 331 20.56 3.69 -17.15
CA ALA A 331 21.45 4.78 -16.79
C ALA A 331 22.47 4.38 -15.70
N LEU A 332 22.15 3.40 -14.86
CA LEU A 332 23.03 2.89 -13.80
C LEU A 332 23.98 1.79 -14.28
N SER A 333 23.64 1.04 -15.34
CA SER A 333 24.44 -0.09 -15.83
C SER A 333 25.91 0.26 -16.16
N PRO A 334 26.24 1.43 -16.77
CA PRO A 334 27.63 1.76 -17.07
C PRO A 334 28.49 2.00 -15.82
N LEU A 335 27.87 2.38 -14.70
CA LEU A 335 28.56 2.65 -13.43
C LEU A 335 28.98 1.36 -12.69
N ILE A 336 28.33 0.24 -13.01
CA ILE A 336 28.58 -1.07 -12.39
C ILE A 336 29.43 -2.01 -13.27
N GLY A 337 29.81 -1.58 -14.48
CA GLY A 337 30.65 -2.35 -15.39
C GLY A 337 29.91 -3.54 -16.05
N VAL A 338 28.60 -3.40 -16.24
CA VAL A 338 27.74 -4.31 -17.01
C VAL A 338 27.50 -3.71 -18.38
#